data_AF-A0A7S4KVZ6-F1
#
_entry.id   AF-A0A7S4KVZ6-F1
#
_cell.length_a   1.000
_cell.length_b   1.000
_cell.length_c   1.000
_cell.angle_alpha   90.00
_cell.angle_beta   90.00
_cell.angle_gamma   90.00
#
_symmetry.space_group_name_H-M   'P 1'
#
loop_
_entity.id
_entity.type
_entity.pdbx_description
1 polymer ?
#
loop_
_entity_poly.entity_id
_entity_poly.type
_entity_poly.pdbx_seq_one_letter_code
_entity_poly.pdbx_strand_id
1 'polypeptide(L)'
;RDGEEGGGKDDQQIEAALTLWEQHFEIGWMDPDRRVREGLFAAHKAICGRVKKQVGRRIKAFMYPWLCARFDPEVNVRTAANLAFSGFFPQNKVGEALVFCKGEISRSLEDVMRHSVQTLCDPKSYTKEEAEETFARIISTSVLALSHIVEILEPGLAVPFLSSFKIFSGNQFWKYLGHQDVHIRSAMYTFVTAVTTKTPKFVEEYGEDTDKKLLAVLSPLVLQSLADKDPASHV
;
A
#
# COMPACT_ATOMS: atom_id res chain seq x y z
N ARG A 1 -32.12 20.82 4.19
CA ARG A 1 -31.28 21.83 4.88
C ARG A 1 -31.07 21.25 6.25
N ASP A 2 -29.93 20.64 6.52
CA ASP A 2 -29.42 20.29 7.84
C ASP A 2 -27.99 19.78 7.66
N GLY A 3 -27.01 20.37 8.36
CA GLY A 3 -25.66 19.81 8.48
C GLY A 3 -24.45 20.71 8.24
N GLU A 4 -24.57 22.04 8.17
CA GLU A 4 -23.39 22.94 8.21
C GLU A 4 -23.28 23.64 9.57
N GLU A 5 -22.93 22.88 10.61
CA GLU A 5 -22.32 23.42 11.85
C GLU A 5 -21.03 22.64 12.13
N GLY A 6 -20.06 22.79 11.24
CA GLY A 6 -18.70 22.23 11.37
C GLY A 6 -17.68 23.35 11.27
N GLY A 7 -17.64 24.19 12.30
CA GLY A 7 -16.76 25.36 12.35
C GLY A 7 -16.49 25.79 13.79
N GLY A 8 -16.21 24.82 14.67
CA GLY A 8 -15.88 25.08 16.06
C GLY A 8 -14.42 25.47 16.26
N LYS A 9 -14.10 26.08 17.41
CA LYS A 9 -12.71 26.33 17.86
C LYS A 9 -11.84 25.07 17.80
N ASP A 10 -12.43 23.92 18.11
CA ASP A 10 -11.80 22.61 18.03
C ASP A 10 -11.39 22.22 16.60
N ASP A 11 -12.22 22.52 15.59
CA ASP A 11 -11.91 22.16 14.21
C ASP A 11 -10.70 22.97 13.72
N GLN A 12 -10.61 24.25 14.09
CA GLN A 12 -9.43 25.08 13.81
C GLN A 12 -8.16 24.55 14.48
N GLN A 13 -8.28 24.00 15.70
CA GLN A 13 -7.15 23.36 16.39
C GLN A 13 -6.72 22.07 15.70
N ILE A 14 -7.69 21.25 15.25
CA ILE A 14 -7.40 20.03 14.48
C ILE A 14 -6.72 20.39 13.16
N GLU A 15 -7.22 21.42 12.45
CA GLU A 15 -6.60 21.93 11.22
C GLU A 15 -5.15 22.38 11.46
N ALA A 16 -4.89 23.11 12.53
CA ALA A 16 -3.55 23.54 12.91
C ALA A 16 -2.62 22.35 13.22
N ALA A 17 -3.17 21.26 13.78
CA ALA A 17 -2.44 20.04 14.09
C ALA A 17 -2.16 19.15 12.86
N LEU A 18 -2.78 19.40 11.69
CA LEU A 18 -2.66 18.52 10.53
C LEU A 18 -1.22 18.36 10.03
N THR A 19 -0.40 19.41 10.08
CA THR A 19 1.01 19.32 9.68
C THR A 19 1.80 18.35 10.57
N LEU A 20 1.53 18.37 11.87
CA LEU A 20 2.14 17.42 12.81
C LEU A 20 1.56 16.02 12.65
N TRP A 21 0.26 15.93 12.35
CA TRP A 21 -0.42 14.67 12.07
C TRP A 21 0.18 13.95 10.85
N GLU A 22 0.52 14.66 9.77
CA GLU A 22 1.22 14.08 8.59
C GLU A 22 2.50 13.36 8.99
N GLN A 23 3.32 13.98 9.85
CA GLN A 23 4.59 13.40 10.30
C GLN A 23 4.38 12.16 11.16
N HIS A 24 3.43 12.21 12.11
CA HIS A 24 3.13 11.06 12.96
C HIS A 24 2.42 9.94 12.21
N PHE A 25 1.66 10.25 11.17
CA PHE A 25 0.97 9.24 10.38
C PHE A 25 1.97 8.34 9.65
N GLU A 26 3.01 8.92 9.05
CA GLU A 26 4.07 8.18 8.36
C GLU A 26 4.84 7.26 9.31
N ILE A 27 5.05 7.69 10.56
CA ILE A 27 5.75 6.86 11.56
C ILE A 27 4.80 5.78 12.12
N GLY A 28 3.57 6.16 12.45
CA GLY A 28 2.64 5.32 13.19
C GLY A 28 2.14 4.10 12.41
N TRP A 29 2.05 4.16 11.07
CA TRP A 29 1.62 2.99 10.29
C TRP A 29 2.71 1.92 10.19
N MET A 30 3.97 2.32 10.38
CA MET A 30 5.12 1.42 10.43
C MET A 30 5.35 0.82 11.82
N ASP A 31 4.67 1.33 12.85
CA ASP A 31 4.85 0.88 14.24
C ASP A 31 4.66 -0.64 14.39
N PRO A 32 5.55 -1.34 15.12
CA PRO A 32 5.46 -2.79 15.30
C PRO A 32 4.23 -3.17 16.14
N ASP A 33 3.79 -2.32 17.07
CA ASP A 33 2.61 -2.58 17.88
C ASP A 33 1.32 -2.36 17.08
N ARG A 34 0.62 -3.46 16.83
CA ARG A 34 -0.68 -3.47 16.14
C ARG A 34 -1.72 -2.55 16.79
N ARG A 35 -1.67 -2.32 18.12
CA ARG A 35 -2.58 -1.43 18.82
C ARG A 35 -2.31 0.04 18.50
N VAL A 36 -1.04 0.41 18.31
CA VAL A 36 -0.66 1.75 17.86
C VAL A 36 -1.18 1.97 16.44
N ARG A 37 -0.99 0.98 15.55
CA ARG A 37 -1.52 1.05 14.18
C ARG A 37 -3.04 1.14 14.14
N GLU A 38 -3.75 0.35 14.93
CA GLU A 38 -5.22 0.41 15.05
C GLU A 38 -5.68 1.80 15.54
N GLY A 39 -5.06 2.29 16.61
CA GLY A 39 -5.33 3.61 17.18
C GLY A 39 -5.07 4.74 16.19
N LEU A 40 -4.01 4.64 15.38
CA LEU A 40 -3.70 5.60 14.32
C LEU A 40 -4.87 5.75 13.34
N PHE A 41 -5.40 4.65 12.83
CA PHE A 41 -6.50 4.70 11.86
C PHE A 41 -7.84 5.09 12.49
N ALA A 42 -8.07 4.72 13.75
CA ALA A 42 -9.22 5.21 14.51
C ALA A 42 -9.17 6.74 14.68
N ALA A 43 -8.02 7.29 15.05
CA ALA A 43 -7.79 8.73 15.14
C ALA A 43 -7.87 9.41 13.77
N HIS A 44 -7.30 8.80 12.72
CA HIS A 44 -7.36 9.35 11.37
C HIS A 44 -8.80 9.45 10.87
N LYS A 45 -9.65 8.45 11.15
CA LYS A 45 -11.09 8.50 10.85
C LYS A 45 -11.77 9.68 11.56
N ALA A 46 -11.48 9.90 12.84
CA ALA A 46 -12.06 11.00 13.61
C ALA A 46 -11.63 12.37 13.04
N ILE A 47 -10.35 12.54 12.72
CA ILE A 47 -9.81 13.76 12.08
C ILE A 47 -10.49 13.99 10.73
N CYS A 48 -10.57 12.95 9.89
CA CYS A 48 -11.25 12.99 8.60
C CYS A 48 -12.72 13.40 8.70
N GLY A 49 -13.42 12.95 9.75
CA GLY A 49 -14.82 13.30 10.00
C GLY A 49 -15.03 14.77 10.37
N ARG A 50 -14.03 15.44 10.96
CA ARG A 50 -14.13 16.83 11.41
C ARG A 50 -13.59 17.83 10.39
N VAL A 51 -12.44 17.55 9.78
CA VAL A 51 -11.71 18.49 8.89
C VAL A 51 -11.49 17.90 7.49
N LYS A 52 -12.55 17.30 6.94
CA LYS A 52 -12.51 16.53 5.68
C LYS A 52 -11.86 17.27 4.52
N LYS A 53 -12.21 18.55 4.33
CA LYS A 53 -11.72 19.39 3.23
C LYS A 53 -10.22 19.64 3.33
N GLN A 54 -9.71 19.80 4.54
CA GLN A 54 -8.32 20.13 4.85
C GLN A 54 -7.44 18.89 4.72
N VAL A 55 -7.93 17.73 5.18
CA VAL A 55 -7.30 16.43 4.87
C VAL A 55 -7.27 16.20 3.36
N GLY A 56 -8.36 16.50 2.65
CA GLY A 56 -8.43 16.36 1.19
C GLY A 56 -7.35 17.15 0.43
N ARG A 57 -6.98 18.35 0.92
CA ARG A 57 -5.88 19.15 0.35
C ARG A 57 -4.50 18.53 0.55
N ARG A 58 -4.37 17.66 1.54
CA ARG A 58 -3.14 17.01 2.00
C ARG A 58 -3.10 15.52 1.65
N ILE A 59 -4.07 15.03 0.87
CA ILE A 59 -4.34 13.60 0.75
C ILE A 59 -3.17 12.77 0.23
N LYS A 60 -2.27 13.37 -0.56
CA LYS A 60 -1.07 12.71 -1.07
C LYS A 60 -0.22 12.14 0.07
N ALA A 61 -0.02 12.90 1.15
CA ALA A 61 0.79 12.50 2.29
C ALA A 61 0.24 11.26 3.03
N PHE A 62 -1.07 11.01 2.94
CA PHE A 62 -1.72 9.90 3.65
C PHE A 62 -1.98 8.70 2.75
N MET A 63 -2.05 8.90 1.42
CA MET A 63 -2.61 7.90 0.52
C MET A 63 -1.86 6.57 0.56
N TYR A 64 -0.52 6.59 0.47
CA TYR A 64 0.26 5.36 0.42
C TYR A 64 0.16 4.53 1.71
N PRO A 65 0.47 5.08 2.91
CA PRO A 65 0.32 4.33 4.15
C PRO A 65 -1.10 3.82 4.39
N TRP A 66 -2.10 4.63 4.02
CA TRP A 66 -3.50 4.28 4.22
C TRP A 66 -3.94 3.14 3.32
N LEU A 67 -3.49 3.10 2.06
CA LEU A 67 -3.74 1.97 1.17
C LEU A 67 -3.10 0.68 1.71
N CYS A 68 -1.85 0.74 2.19
CA CYS A 68 -1.15 -0.43 2.72
C CYS A 68 -1.89 -1.00 3.94
N ALA A 69 -2.28 -0.15 4.90
CA ALA A 69 -2.94 -0.60 6.13
C ALA A 69 -4.30 -1.26 5.91
N ARG A 70 -4.97 -1.04 4.76
CA ARG A 70 -6.19 -1.77 4.38
C ARG A 70 -5.95 -3.26 4.11
N PHE A 71 -4.69 -3.68 4.06
CA PHE A 71 -4.25 -5.07 3.89
C PHE A 71 -3.42 -5.56 5.07
N ASP A 72 -3.34 -4.82 6.19
CA ASP A 72 -2.59 -5.23 7.38
C ASP A 72 -3.02 -6.66 7.80
N PRO A 73 -2.08 -7.56 8.14
CA PRO A 73 -2.41 -8.91 8.57
C PRO A 73 -3.31 -8.91 9.80
N GLU A 74 -3.16 -7.92 10.69
CA GLU A 74 -3.99 -7.76 11.88
C GLU A 74 -5.39 -7.26 11.52
N VAL A 75 -6.39 -8.10 11.83
CA VAL A 75 -7.79 -7.87 11.42
C VAL A 75 -8.33 -6.54 11.95
N ASN A 76 -7.98 -6.15 13.17
CA ASN A 76 -8.47 -4.91 13.77
C ASN A 76 -7.86 -3.67 13.09
N VAL A 77 -6.55 -3.70 12.79
CA VAL A 77 -5.87 -2.62 12.04
C VAL A 77 -6.50 -2.49 10.66
N ARG A 78 -6.65 -3.61 9.95
CA ARG A 78 -7.28 -3.67 8.64
C ARG A 78 -8.70 -3.12 8.66
N THR A 79 -9.49 -3.47 9.67
CA THR A 79 -10.87 -3.00 9.84
C THR A 79 -10.89 -1.49 10.09
N ALA A 80 -10.04 -0.99 11.00
CA ALA A 80 -9.94 0.44 11.29
C ALA A 80 -9.54 1.24 10.05
N ALA A 81 -8.53 0.79 9.30
CA ALA A 81 -8.07 1.43 8.08
C ALA A 81 -9.16 1.45 7.00
N ASN A 82 -9.89 0.34 6.78
CA ASN A 82 -10.99 0.27 5.83
C ASN A 82 -12.19 1.14 6.23
N LEU A 83 -12.53 1.21 7.52
CA LEU A 83 -13.57 2.11 8.04
C LEU A 83 -13.21 3.58 7.88
N ALA A 84 -11.94 3.94 8.12
CA ALA A 84 -11.45 5.28 7.87
C ALA A 84 -11.56 5.61 6.36
N PHE A 85 -11.07 4.71 5.51
CA PHE A 85 -10.96 4.94 4.06
C PHE A 85 -12.34 5.10 3.42
N SER A 86 -13.26 4.16 3.70
CA SER A 86 -14.63 4.20 3.17
C SER A 86 -15.47 5.35 3.74
N GLY A 87 -15.18 5.81 4.98
CA GLY A 87 -15.81 7.01 5.54
C GLY A 87 -15.34 8.31 4.89
N PHE A 88 -14.09 8.35 4.40
CA PHE A 88 -13.54 9.54 3.75
C PHE A 88 -13.85 9.58 2.25
N PHE A 89 -13.59 8.50 1.52
CA PHE A 89 -13.74 8.42 0.07
C PHE A 89 -15.08 7.82 -0.35
N PRO A 90 -15.91 8.55 -1.12
CA PRO A 90 -16.99 7.93 -1.87
C PRO A 90 -16.43 6.85 -2.82
N GLN A 91 -17.08 5.69 -2.91
CA GLN A 91 -16.59 4.56 -3.71
C GLN A 91 -16.29 4.94 -5.18
N ASN A 92 -17.15 5.75 -5.79
CA ASN A 92 -16.99 6.23 -7.16
C ASN A 92 -15.87 7.27 -7.35
N LYS A 93 -15.24 7.74 -6.26
CA LYS A 93 -14.14 8.71 -6.27
C LYS A 93 -12.78 8.12 -5.90
N VAL A 94 -12.74 6.84 -5.51
CA VAL A 94 -11.49 6.17 -5.14
C VAL A 94 -10.50 6.16 -6.31
N GLY A 95 -10.95 5.76 -7.52
CA GLY A 95 -10.09 5.72 -8.70
C GLY A 95 -9.47 7.08 -9.06
N GLU A 96 -10.28 8.15 -9.04
CA GLU A 96 -9.79 9.52 -9.25
C GLU A 96 -8.74 9.93 -8.21
N ALA A 97 -8.97 9.60 -6.94
CA ALA A 97 -8.03 9.90 -5.85
C ALA A 97 -6.71 9.13 -6.01
N LEU A 98 -6.75 7.87 -6.44
CA LEU A 98 -5.54 7.09 -6.72
C LEU A 98 -4.73 7.71 -7.85
N VAL A 99 -5.35 8.04 -8.98
CA VAL A 99 -4.68 8.67 -10.12
C VAL A 99 -4.07 10.01 -9.71
N PHE A 100 -4.80 10.80 -8.91
CA PHE A 100 -4.29 12.06 -8.36
C PHE A 100 -3.07 11.89 -7.45
N CYS A 101 -3.03 10.83 -6.65
CA CYS A 101 -1.94 10.52 -5.72
C CYS A 101 -0.82 9.65 -6.32
N LYS A 102 -0.94 9.25 -7.60
CA LYS A 102 -0.02 8.32 -8.27
C LYS A 102 1.46 8.59 -8.03
N GLY A 103 1.88 9.85 -8.18
CA GLY A 103 3.29 10.23 -8.02
C GLY A 103 3.81 10.16 -6.58
N GLU A 104 2.94 10.28 -5.57
CA GLU A 104 3.34 10.02 -4.17
C GLU A 104 3.40 8.52 -3.90
N ILE A 105 2.37 7.78 -4.33
CA ILE A 105 2.33 6.31 -4.19
C ILE A 105 3.57 5.67 -4.80
N SER A 106 3.95 6.06 -6.02
CA SER A 106 5.15 5.55 -6.69
C SER A 106 6.43 5.88 -5.91
N ARG A 107 6.54 7.10 -5.35
CA ARG A 107 7.73 7.51 -4.61
C ARG A 107 7.88 6.77 -3.29
N SER A 108 6.81 6.70 -2.49
CA SER A 108 6.83 5.98 -1.21
C SER A 108 7.12 4.50 -1.40
N LEU A 109 6.53 3.89 -2.44
CA LEU A 109 6.81 2.50 -2.78
C LEU A 109 8.27 2.29 -3.23
N GLU A 110 8.80 3.16 -4.09
CA GLU A 110 10.21 3.12 -4.51
C GLU A 110 11.17 3.26 -3.32
N ASP A 111 10.80 4.07 -2.33
CA ASP A 111 11.59 4.29 -1.13
C ASP A 111 11.60 3.05 -0.23
N VAL A 112 10.42 2.54 0.13
CA VAL A 112 10.26 1.32 0.93
C VAL A 112 10.98 0.12 0.29
N MET A 113 10.84 -0.05 -1.03
CA MET A 113 11.45 -1.17 -1.76
C MET A 113 12.98 -1.05 -1.91
N ARG A 114 13.55 0.14 -1.65
CA ARG A 114 15.02 0.35 -1.63
C ARG A 114 15.64 -0.08 -0.30
N HIS A 115 14.87 -0.04 0.77
CA HIS A 115 15.35 -0.37 2.10
C HIS A 115 15.50 -1.88 2.31
N SER A 116 16.47 -2.27 3.14
CA SER A 116 16.52 -3.57 3.80
C SER A 116 15.91 -3.48 5.20
N VAL A 117 15.67 -4.63 5.84
CA VAL A 117 15.23 -4.73 7.25
C VAL A 117 16.00 -3.76 8.16
N GLN A 118 17.33 -3.75 8.06
CA GLN A 118 18.22 -2.97 8.93
C GLN A 118 18.18 -1.46 8.67
N THR A 119 17.77 -1.05 7.47
CA THR A 119 17.68 0.38 7.11
C THR A 119 16.29 0.94 7.30
N LEU A 120 15.27 0.07 7.33
CA LEU A 120 13.87 0.45 7.56
C LEU A 120 13.54 0.50 9.06
N CYS A 121 14.10 -0.42 9.84
CA CYS A 121 13.87 -0.52 11.28
C CYS A 121 15.17 -0.20 12.03
N ASP A 122 15.16 0.81 12.91
CA ASP A 122 16.32 1.14 13.74
C ASP A 122 16.63 -0.02 14.69
N PRO A 123 17.84 -0.63 14.62
CA PRO A 123 18.24 -1.71 15.53
C PRO A 123 18.22 -1.34 17.02
N LYS A 124 18.14 -0.04 17.36
CA LYS A 124 17.98 0.43 18.74
C LYS A 124 16.54 0.44 19.21
N SER A 125 15.58 0.43 18.28
CA SER A 125 14.14 0.53 18.57
C SER A 125 13.39 -0.78 18.32
N TYR A 126 13.95 -1.69 17.53
CA TYR A 126 13.32 -2.96 17.18
C TYR A 126 14.20 -4.13 17.61
N THR A 127 13.58 -5.17 18.15
CA THR A 127 14.20 -6.50 18.15
C THR A 127 14.37 -7.01 16.72
N LYS A 128 15.19 -8.03 16.52
CA LYS A 128 15.42 -8.60 15.19
C LYS A 128 14.11 -9.15 14.61
N GLU A 129 13.35 -9.85 15.45
CA GLU A 129 12.07 -10.46 15.12
C GLU A 129 11.04 -9.39 14.74
N GLU A 130 10.89 -8.33 15.55
CA GLU A 130 9.98 -7.22 15.24
C GLU A 130 10.37 -6.50 13.94
N ALA A 131 11.66 -6.34 13.66
CA ALA A 131 12.13 -5.72 12.43
C ALA A 131 11.83 -6.57 11.20
N GLU A 132 12.03 -7.89 11.28
CA GLU A 132 11.72 -8.84 10.21
C GLU A 132 10.20 -8.89 9.94
N GLU A 133 9.38 -8.97 10.98
CA GLU A 133 7.91 -8.95 10.87
C GLU A 133 7.40 -7.61 10.31
N THR A 134 7.96 -6.50 10.76
CA THR A 134 7.60 -5.15 10.28
C THR A 134 7.95 -4.99 8.81
N PHE A 135 9.14 -5.41 8.40
CA PHE A 135 9.56 -5.39 7.00
C PHE A 135 8.64 -6.29 6.14
N ALA A 136 8.40 -7.52 6.57
CA ALA A 136 7.54 -8.45 5.84
C ALA A 136 6.11 -7.89 5.66
N ARG A 137 5.54 -7.31 6.73
CA ARG A 137 4.25 -6.63 6.70
C ARG A 137 4.25 -5.45 5.74
N ILE A 138 5.24 -4.56 5.83
CA ILE A 138 5.31 -3.37 4.97
C ILE A 138 5.39 -3.78 3.49
N ILE A 139 6.29 -4.71 3.14
CA ILE A 139 6.45 -5.16 1.75
C ILE A 139 5.18 -5.86 1.25
N SER A 140 4.65 -6.83 2.00
CA SER A 140 3.46 -7.58 1.59
C SER A 140 2.22 -6.69 1.42
N THR A 141 1.95 -5.80 2.38
CA THR A 141 0.81 -4.87 2.30
C THR A 141 0.95 -3.84 1.18
N SER A 142 2.18 -3.39 0.87
CA SER A 142 2.45 -2.49 -0.25
C SER A 142 2.16 -3.17 -1.59
N VAL A 143 2.55 -4.43 -1.74
CA VAL A 143 2.26 -5.21 -2.95
C VAL A 143 0.77 -5.52 -3.07
N LEU A 144 0.09 -5.90 -1.97
CA LEU A 144 -1.37 -6.10 -1.97
C LEU A 144 -2.13 -4.82 -2.31
N ALA A 145 -1.66 -3.66 -1.85
CA ALA A 145 -2.21 -2.36 -2.23
C ALA A 145 -2.09 -2.12 -3.74
N LEU A 146 -0.95 -2.46 -4.37
CA LEU A 146 -0.81 -2.40 -5.83
C LEU A 146 -1.78 -3.34 -6.54
N SER A 147 -1.90 -4.59 -6.08
CA SER A 147 -2.87 -5.55 -6.64
C SER A 147 -4.28 -5.00 -6.60
N HIS A 148 -4.65 -4.39 -5.48
CA HIS A 148 -5.97 -3.77 -5.34
C HIS A 148 -6.17 -2.56 -6.24
N ILE A 149 -5.14 -1.73 -6.43
CA ILE A 149 -5.20 -0.60 -7.40
C ILE A 149 -5.50 -1.14 -8.81
N VAL A 150 -4.86 -2.24 -9.21
CA VAL A 150 -5.09 -2.89 -10.51
C VAL A 150 -6.52 -3.41 -10.64
N GLU A 151 -7.08 -3.97 -9.56
CA GLU A 151 -8.45 -4.47 -9.55
C GLU A 151 -9.53 -3.39 -9.65
N ILE A 152 -9.27 -2.19 -9.08
CA ILE A 152 -10.29 -1.13 -9.01
C ILE A 152 -10.18 -0.09 -10.13
N LEU A 153 -9.00 0.05 -10.75
CA LEU A 153 -8.83 0.94 -11.90
C LEU A 153 -9.22 0.21 -13.18
N GLU A 154 -9.99 0.90 -14.02
CA GLU A 154 -10.23 0.42 -15.38
C GLU A 154 -8.90 0.21 -16.12
N PRO A 155 -8.78 -0.80 -17.01
CA PRO A 155 -7.50 -1.13 -17.66
C PRO A 155 -6.82 0.07 -18.35
N GLY A 156 -7.60 0.99 -18.94
CA GLY A 156 -7.09 2.21 -19.58
C GLY A 156 -6.43 3.21 -18.62
N LEU A 157 -6.68 3.10 -17.32
CA LEU A 157 -6.02 3.87 -16.26
C LEU A 157 -4.95 3.05 -15.53
N ALA A 158 -5.21 1.76 -15.30
CA ALA A 158 -4.30 0.87 -14.59
C ALA A 158 -2.96 0.69 -15.32
N VAL A 159 -2.98 0.49 -16.65
CA VAL A 159 -1.74 0.31 -17.44
C VAL A 159 -0.85 1.57 -17.38
N PRO A 160 -1.31 2.80 -17.66
CA PRO A 160 -0.48 4.00 -17.49
C PRO A 160 -0.14 4.32 -16.03
N PHE A 161 -0.93 3.82 -15.08
CA PHE A 161 -0.63 3.95 -13.66
C PHE A 161 0.63 3.15 -13.33
N LEU A 162 0.60 1.83 -13.56
CA LEU A 162 1.73 0.95 -13.30
C LEU A 162 2.96 1.30 -14.14
N SER A 163 2.75 1.66 -15.42
CA SER A 163 3.86 1.94 -16.34
C SER A 163 4.71 3.15 -15.94
N SER A 164 4.18 3.99 -15.04
CA SER A 164 4.94 5.13 -14.51
C SER A 164 5.89 4.77 -13.36
N PHE A 165 5.81 3.56 -12.81
CA PHE A 165 6.56 3.13 -11.63
C PHE A 165 7.88 2.49 -12.08
N LYS A 166 9.01 3.04 -11.64
CA LYS A 166 10.32 2.59 -12.11
C LYS A 166 10.74 1.26 -11.51
N ILE A 167 10.16 0.87 -10.37
CA ILE A 167 10.46 -0.39 -9.67
C ILE A 167 10.31 -1.62 -10.58
N PHE A 168 9.38 -1.58 -11.53
CA PHE A 168 9.09 -2.72 -12.42
C PHE A 168 10.17 -2.92 -13.49
N SER A 169 10.95 -1.88 -13.80
CA SER A 169 12.06 -1.96 -14.77
C SER A 169 13.30 -2.66 -14.18
N GLY A 170 13.42 -2.72 -12.85
CA GLY A 170 14.54 -3.32 -12.15
C GLY A 170 14.23 -4.72 -11.64
N ASN A 171 15.28 -5.53 -11.40
CA ASN A 171 15.11 -6.88 -10.86
C ASN A 171 14.73 -6.93 -9.38
N GLN A 172 14.92 -5.83 -8.64
CA GLN A 172 14.79 -5.83 -7.18
C GLN A 172 13.36 -6.16 -6.73
N PHE A 173 12.35 -5.57 -7.37
CA PHE A 173 10.94 -5.85 -7.07
C PHE A 173 10.60 -7.34 -7.32
N TRP A 174 11.07 -7.88 -8.45
CA TRP A 174 10.77 -9.25 -8.85
C TRP A 174 11.44 -10.32 -7.97
N LYS A 175 12.52 -9.99 -7.24
CA LYS A 175 13.15 -10.92 -6.28
C LYS A 175 12.22 -11.32 -5.13
N TYR A 176 11.20 -10.52 -4.82
CA TYR A 176 10.26 -10.82 -3.74
C TYR A 176 9.40 -12.06 -4.00
N LEU A 177 9.30 -12.52 -5.26
CA LEU A 177 8.59 -13.76 -5.59
C LEU A 177 9.26 -15.01 -5.01
N GLY A 178 10.58 -14.96 -4.76
CA GLY A 178 11.33 -16.01 -4.09
C GLY A 178 11.74 -15.67 -2.65
N HIS A 179 11.06 -14.71 -2.02
CA HIS A 179 11.40 -14.27 -0.66
C HIS A 179 11.18 -15.39 0.37
N GLN A 180 11.97 -15.41 1.44
CA GLN A 180 11.84 -16.45 2.48
C GLN A 180 10.53 -16.35 3.26
N ASP A 181 10.07 -15.12 3.50
CA ASP A 181 8.77 -14.84 4.11
C ASP A 181 7.60 -15.19 3.17
N VAL A 182 6.65 -15.99 3.66
CA VAL A 182 5.51 -16.49 2.89
C VAL A 182 4.49 -15.40 2.55
N HIS A 183 4.30 -14.40 3.42
CA HIS A 183 3.34 -13.33 3.19
C HIS A 183 3.81 -12.41 2.06
N ILE A 184 5.11 -12.17 1.95
CA ILE A 184 5.68 -11.45 0.80
C ILE A 184 5.45 -12.24 -0.49
N ARG A 185 5.73 -13.56 -0.52
CA ARG A 185 5.51 -14.38 -1.73
C ARG A 185 4.04 -14.38 -2.15
N SER A 186 3.13 -14.63 -1.21
CA SER A 186 1.67 -14.63 -1.45
C SER A 186 1.17 -13.29 -2.01
N ALA A 187 1.63 -12.17 -1.45
CA ALA A 187 1.29 -10.84 -1.97
C ALA A 187 1.78 -10.64 -3.41
N MET A 188 2.99 -11.11 -3.72
CA MET A 188 3.54 -11.05 -5.08
C MET A 188 2.76 -11.93 -6.06
N TYR A 189 2.35 -13.14 -5.67
CA TYR A 189 1.49 -13.99 -6.50
C TYR A 189 0.14 -13.34 -6.79
N THR A 190 -0.44 -12.66 -5.79
CA THR A 190 -1.66 -11.87 -5.94
C THR A 190 -1.46 -10.74 -6.96
N PHE A 191 -0.35 -10.00 -6.87
CA PHE A 191 -0.03 -8.92 -7.81
C PHE A 191 0.13 -9.42 -9.24
N VAL A 192 0.90 -10.50 -9.42
CA VAL A 192 1.09 -11.16 -10.72
C VAL A 192 -0.25 -11.58 -11.32
N THR A 193 -1.13 -12.17 -10.51
CA THR A 193 -2.46 -12.58 -10.95
C THR A 193 -3.29 -11.37 -11.39
N ALA A 194 -3.30 -10.29 -10.60
CA ALA A 194 -4.02 -9.07 -10.96
C ALA A 194 -3.51 -8.48 -12.28
N VAL A 195 -2.20 -8.34 -12.47
CA VAL A 195 -1.66 -7.71 -13.69
C VAL A 195 -1.83 -8.58 -14.94
N THR A 196 -1.73 -9.91 -14.81
CA THR A 196 -1.91 -10.82 -15.95
C THR A 196 -3.37 -10.96 -16.37
N THR A 197 -4.31 -10.87 -15.43
CA THR A 197 -5.75 -11.01 -15.71
C THR A 197 -6.43 -9.69 -16.08
N LYS A 198 -6.03 -8.56 -15.49
CA LYS A 198 -6.69 -7.26 -15.68
C LYS A 198 -5.95 -6.31 -16.62
N THR A 199 -4.63 -6.41 -16.68
CA THR A 199 -3.79 -5.49 -17.45
C THR A 199 -2.78 -6.24 -18.31
N PRO A 200 -3.21 -7.18 -19.19
CA PRO A 200 -2.28 -7.92 -20.03
C PRO A 200 -1.40 -7.01 -20.90
N LYS A 201 -1.92 -5.85 -21.32
CA LYS A 201 -1.12 -4.84 -22.03
C LYS A 201 0.03 -4.25 -21.22
N PHE A 202 -0.07 -4.16 -19.89
CA PHE A 202 1.07 -3.76 -19.07
C PHE A 202 2.20 -4.80 -19.14
N VAL A 203 1.85 -6.08 -19.27
CA VAL A 203 2.83 -7.14 -19.51
C VAL A 203 3.49 -6.96 -20.88
N GLU A 204 2.66 -6.75 -21.92
CA GLU A 204 3.09 -6.59 -23.32
C GLU A 204 3.88 -5.29 -23.61
N GLU A 205 3.52 -4.15 -23.02
CA GLU A 205 4.13 -2.82 -23.29
C GLU A 205 5.55 -2.70 -22.72
N TYR A 206 5.89 -3.51 -21.73
CA TYR A 206 7.27 -3.68 -21.29
C TYR A 206 8.04 -4.66 -22.19
N GLY A 207 7.37 -5.25 -23.18
CA GLY A 207 7.77 -6.35 -24.03
C GLY A 207 8.49 -5.99 -25.33
N GLU A 208 9.81 -5.84 -25.23
CA GLU A 208 10.73 -6.44 -26.23
C GLU A 208 11.86 -7.20 -25.50
N ASP A 209 12.31 -6.68 -24.35
CA ASP A 209 13.28 -7.32 -23.46
C ASP A 209 12.63 -7.80 -22.14
N THR A 210 11.52 -7.18 -21.72
CA THR A 210 10.79 -7.58 -20.50
C THR A 210 9.73 -8.63 -20.75
N ASP A 211 9.20 -8.84 -21.96
CA ASP A 211 8.31 -9.99 -22.21
C ASP A 211 9.07 -11.29 -21.95
N LYS A 212 10.34 -11.35 -22.39
CA LYS A 212 11.23 -12.45 -22.04
C LYS A 212 11.58 -12.47 -20.56
N LYS A 213 11.76 -11.33 -19.87
CA LYS A 213 12.08 -11.31 -18.42
C LYS A 213 10.87 -11.59 -17.54
N LEU A 214 9.71 -10.97 -17.77
CA LEU A 214 8.46 -11.27 -17.10
C LEU A 214 8.04 -12.69 -17.42
N LEU A 215 8.01 -13.16 -18.67
CA LEU A 215 7.74 -14.59 -18.92
C LEU A 215 8.83 -15.52 -18.37
N ALA A 216 10.12 -15.13 -18.34
CA ALA A 216 11.17 -15.93 -17.69
C ALA A 216 11.21 -15.80 -16.15
N VAL A 217 10.54 -14.81 -15.57
CA VAL A 217 10.33 -14.65 -14.13
C VAL A 217 9.05 -15.45 -13.81
N LEU A 218 7.94 -15.13 -14.45
CA LEU A 218 6.64 -15.76 -14.30
C LEU A 218 6.63 -17.26 -14.64
N SER A 219 7.35 -17.76 -15.64
CA SER A 219 7.33 -19.19 -16.00
C SER A 219 7.96 -20.08 -14.92
N PRO A 220 9.20 -19.83 -14.43
CA PRO A 220 9.72 -20.48 -13.24
C PRO A 220 8.89 -20.22 -11.99
N LEU A 221 8.16 -19.11 -11.89
CA LEU A 221 7.36 -18.79 -10.72
C LEU A 221 5.99 -19.45 -10.70
N VAL A 222 5.35 -19.69 -11.84
CA VAL A 222 4.21 -20.60 -11.92
C VAL A 222 4.69 -21.98 -11.50
N LEU A 223 5.85 -22.43 -11.97
CA LEU A 223 6.44 -23.69 -11.52
C LEU A 223 6.82 -23.69 -10.03
N GLN A 224 7.35 -22.59 -9.50
CA GLN A 224 7.77 -22.45 -8.11
C GLN A 224 6.58 -22.31 -7.17
N SER A 225 5.53 -21.60 -7.57
CA SER A 225 4.24 -21.55 -6.87
C SER A 225 3.61 -22.94 -6.85
N LEU A 226 3.49 -23.62 -7.99
CA LEU A 226 3.01 -25.02 -8.03
C LEU A 226 3.88 -25.98 -7.20
N ALA A 227 5.16 -25.66 -7.01
CA ALA A 227 6.09 -26.42 -6.17
C ALA A 227 6.20 -25.89 -4.73
N ASP A 228 5.57 -24.75 -4.39
CA ASP A 228 5.62 -24.15 -3.05
C ASP A 228 4.79 -25.04 -2.13
N LYS A 229 5.48 -25.72 -1.22
CA LYS A 229 4.88 -26.70 -0.33
C LYS A 229 4.21 -26.05 0.88
N ASP A 230 4.39 -24.75 1.07
CA ASP A 230 3.73 -24.01 2.14
C ASP A 230 2.28 -23.69 1.74
N PRO A 231 1.27 -24.28 2.39
CA PRO A 231 -0.13 -24.01 2.07
C PRO A 231 -0.50 -22.53 2.25
N ALA A 232 0.18 -21.78 3.13
CA ALA A 232 -0.08 -20.37 3.36
C ALA A 232 0.37 -19.47 2.19
N SER A 233 1.14 -20.01 1.24
CA SER A 233 1.52 -19.30 0.02
C SER A 233 0.41 -19.27 -1.04
N HIS A 234 -0.56 -20.19 -0.95
CA HIS A 234 -1.68 -20.38 -1.86
C HIS A 234 -2.96 -19.81 -1.26
N VAL A 235 -3.11 -18.49 -1.34
CA VAL A 235 -4.30 -17.78 -0.84
C VAL A 235 -4.90 -16.94 -1.96
#